data_AF-A0A934LMJ6-F1
#
_entry.id   AF-A0A934LMJ6-F1
#
_cell.length_a   1.000
_cell.length_b   1.000
_cell.length_c   1.000
_cell.angle_alpha   90.00
_cell.angle_beta   90.00
_cell.angle_gamma   90.00
#
_symmetry.space_group_name_H-M   'P 1'
#
loop_
_entity.id
_entity.type
_entity.pdbx_description
1 polymer ?
#
loop_
_entity_poly.entity_id
_entity_poly.type
_entity_poly.pdbx_seq_one_letter_code
_entity_poly.pdbx_strand_id
1 'polypeptide(L)'
;MTKVFISYAWDSKEHKTWVRNLSTRLKNRGVDVTLDQWHLVPGDQIPEFMERAVRESDFVLIVCTQKYKERSDSRSGGVGYEGDVMTAEVLSSHNQRKFIPILRGASWKESAPTWLLGKYYIDLSSTPYSKDEYKKLLKALLEKVEPAHFAQNATIEYPLLQKRLLSFGIPLHKDLQKEGVLDKLGAKFAIDDVIVDGEFAGFRGIASNQLSIKAASTDSPNLPDYVYEARNKIPRPSLNKWKAYLENWKAPIIDLGDVVSMQIGHLDSKTSDGKYDYWTTVAVLESLPRLQQELLTGKIQLRQLARRMDLVLVVVTSDKQLVLARRSEQVDNAKGFWMASVGESLDPSLDLDINRVPNPIEATRRCLGEYDELNLSSSDINGANMQILGIATEWQFLYANLIVLVQLNVKLERVKERASEGEHTRIEGISFTPQACLPLIRHGWYESDTKIYSAPLVPASRAALLMSLMSGYGYDDIVNRIK
;
A
#
# COMPACT_ATOMS: atom_id res chain seq x y z
N MET A 1 -1.15 8.93 33.66
CA MET A 1 0.17 9.60 33.59
C MET A 1 0.89 8.96 32.41
N THR A 2 1.48 9.73 31.49
CA THR A 2 2.13 9.17 30.30
C THR A 2 3.33 8.32 30.70
N LYS A 3 3.36 7.05 30.32
CA LYS A 3 4.45 6.11 30.58
C LYS A 3 5.48 6.18 29.47
N VAL A 4 6.73 6.44 29.84
CA VAL A 4 7.84 6.61 28.89
C VAL A 4 8.99 5.72 29.27
N PHE A 5 9.41 4.87 28.35
CA PHE A 5 10.66 4.13 28.46
C PHE A 5 11.79 4.89 27.76
N ILE A 6 12.97 4.97 28.38
CA ILE A 6 14.17 5.57 27.75
C ILE A 6 15.18 4.48 27.43
N SER A 7 15.33 4.21 26.14
CA SER A 7 16.37 3.35 25.58
C SER A 7 17.63 4.16 25.29
N TYR A 8 18.78 3.69 25.77
CA TYR A 8 20.08 4.30 25.53
C TYR A 8 21.19 3.27 25.72
N ALA A 9 22.35 3.52 25.13
CA ALA A 9 23.50 2.64 25.26
C ALA A 9 24.28 2.97 26.54
N TRP A 10 24.82 1.95 27.20
CA TRP A 10 25.72 2.12 28.35
C TRP A 10 27.09 2.63 27.88
N ASP A 11 27.13 3.91 27.53
CA ASP A 11 28.27 4.56 26.90
C ASP A 11 29.33 4.94 27.92
N SER A 12 29.23 6.14 28.48
CA SER A 12 30.12 6.68 29.51
C SER A 12 29.33 7.03 30.78
N LYS A 13 30.04 7.31 31.88
CA LYS A 13 29.42 7.76 33.14
C LYS A 13 28.70 9.10 32.94
N GLU A 14 29.26 9.96 32.12
CA GLU A 14 28.69 11.27 31.74
C GLU A 14 27.39 11.08 30.95
N HIS A 15 27.37 10.15 29.99
CA HIS A 15 26.15 9.82 29.26
C HIS A 15 25.06 9.23 30.16
N LYS A 16 25.40 8.26 31.02
CA LYS A 16 24.48 7.69 32.01
C LYS A 16 23.90 8.76 32.94
N THR A 17 24.74 9.70 33.37
CA THR A 17 24.32 10.84 34.20
C THR A 17 23.42 11.79 33.44
N TRP A 18 23.72 12.07 32.17
CA TRP A 18 22.89 12.90 31.29
C TRP A 18 21.50 12.30 31.10
N VAL A 19 21.42 11.00 30.81
CA VAL A 19 20.14 10.28 30.66
C VAL A 19 19.35 10.35 31.97
N ARG A 20 20.00 10.07 33.12
CA ARG A 20 19.36 10.18 34.45
C ARG A 20 18.81 11.58 34.71
N ASN A 21 19.55 12.62 34.35
CA ASN A 21 19.12 14.01 34.51
C ASN A 21 17.93 14.35 33.61
N LEU A 22 17.94 13.89 32.35
CA LEU A 22 16.79 14.01 31.45
C LEU A 22 15.56 13.30 32.03
N SER A 23 15.70 12.05 32.46
CA SER A 23 14.63 11.26 33.09
C SER A 23 14.05 11.96 34.32
N THR A 24 14.91 12.47 35.19
CA THR A 24 14.49 13.21 36.41
C THR A 24 13.72 14.47 36.04
N ARG A 25 14.18 15.22 35.03
CA ARG A 25 13.49 16.41 34.54
C ARG A 25 12.13 16.08 33.92
N LEU A 26 11.99 14.96 33.20
CA LEU A 26 10.71 14.49 32.66
C LEU A 26 9.74 14.07 33.79
N LYS A 27 10.21 13.35 34.81
CA LYS A 27 9.40 13.00 36.00
C LYS A 27 8.87 14.24 36.72
N ASN A 28 9.71 15.25 36.90
CA ASN A 28 9.31 16.53 37.51
C ASN A 28 8.27 17.31 36.67
N ARG A 29 7.99 16.88 35.45
CA ARG A 29 6.97 17.44 34.55
C ARG A 29 5.74 16.53 34.40
N GLY A 30 5.61 15.48 35.22
CA GLY A 30 4.45 14.60 35.23
C GLY A 30 4.50 13.44 34.22
N VAL A 31 5.69 13.10 33.73
CA VAL A 31 5.92 11.89 32.91
C VAL A 31 6.32 10.73 33.83
N ASP A 32 5.69 9.57 33.68
CA ASP A 32 6.10 8.36 34.39
C ASP A 32 7.23 7.67 33.61
N VAL A 33 8.47 7.75 34.10
CA VAL A 33 9.66 7.32 33.35
C VAL A 33 10.17 5.97 33.85
N THR A 34 10.15 4.98 32.96
CA THR A 34 10.85 3.70 33.12
C THR A 34 12.31 3.87 32.67
N LEU A 35 13.23 3.63 33.60
CA LEU A 35 14.68 3.70 33.38
C LEU A 35 15.37 2.51 34.02
N ASP A 36 16.23 1.83 33.27
CA ASP A 36 17.03 0.69 33.74
C ASP A 36 17.81 0.97 35.03
N GLN A 37 18.40 2.17 35.17
CA GLN A 37 19.17 2.60 36.35
C GLN A 37 18.34 2.68 37.64
N TRP A 38 17.01 2.65 37.53
CA TRP A 38 16.09 2.72 38.67
C TRP A 38 15.34 1.42 38.91
N HIS A 39 15.15 0.61 37.87
CA HIS A 39 14.20 -0.51 37.89
C HIS A 39 14.85 -1.88 37.71
N LEU A 40 16.12 -1.95 37.27
CA LEU A 40 16.87 -3.20 37.24
C LEU A 40 17.60 -3.43 38.58
N VAL A 41 17.53 -4.65 39.08
CA VAL A 41 18.32 -5.13 40.22
C VAL A 41 19.21 -6.31 39.82
N PRO A 42 20.32 -6.59 40.54
CA PRO A 42 21.16 -7.75 40.24
C PRO A 42 20.35 -9.06 40.26
N GLY A 43 20.36 -9.78 39.15
CA GLY A 43 19.59 -11.02 38.94
C GLY A 43 18.48 -10.90 37.89
N ASP A 44 18.08 -9.68 37.52
CA ASP A 44 17.06 -9.48 36.48
C ASP A 44 17.56 -9.88 35.09
N GLN A 45 16.64 -10.42 34.29
CA GLN A 45 16.87 -10.63 32.85
C GLN A 45 16.65 -9.32 32.09
N ILE A 46 17.75 -8.67 31.70
CA ILE A 46 17.73 -7.43 30.91
C ILE A 46 16.85 -7.58 29.64
N PRO A 47 16.93 -8.69 28.87
CA PRO A 47 16.01 -8.99 27.78
C PRO A 47 14.53 -8.80 28.11
N GLU A 48 14.06 -9.45 29.17
CA GLU A 48 12.67 -9.46 29.61
C GLU A 48 12.22 -8.07 30.08
N PHE A 49 13.10 -7.37 30.81
CA PHE A 49 12.85 -6.00 31.22
C PHE A 49 12.65 -5.08 30.02
N MET A 50 13.50 -5.18 29.00
CA MET A 50 13.44 -4.35 27.80
C MET A 50 12.15 -4.61 27.01
N GLU A 51 11.79 -5.88 26.79
CA GLU A 51 10.54 -6.26 26.13
C GLU A 51 9.31 -5.73 26.87
N ARG A 52 9.28 -5.93 28.19
CA ARG A 52 8.20 -5.44 29.04
C ARG A 52 8.10 -3.92 28.99
N ALA A 53 9.22 -3.22 29.15
CA ALA A 53 9.28 -1.76 29.16
C ALA A 53 8.86 -1.17 27.81
N VAL A 54 9.28 -1.78 26.70
CA VAL A 54 8.83 -1.40 25.35
C VAL A 54 7.33 -1.63 25.22
N ARG A 55 6.81 -2.81 25.60
CA ARG A 55 5.37 -3.14 25.47
C ARG A 55 4.46 -2.24 26.30
N GLU A 56 4.84 -1.95 27.54
CA GLU A 56 3.98 -1.28 28.54
C GLU A 56 4.06 0.25 28.53
N SER A 57 4.99 0.84 27.77
CA SER A 57 5.15 2.29 27.68
C SER A 57 4.33 2.89 26.53
N ASP A 58 3.77 4.08 26.75
CA ASP A 58 3.08 4.86 25.73
C ASP A 58 4.07 5.40 24.68
N PHE A 59 5.27 5.79 25.13
CA PHE A 59 6.37 6.21 24.27
C PHE A 59 7.69 5.54 24.66
N VAL A 60 8.56 5.35 23.66
CA VAL A 60 9.93 4.88 23.81
C VAL A 60 10.87 5.96 23.25
N LEU A 61 11.63 6.61 24.12
CA LEU A 61 12.68 7.55 23.72
C LEU A 61 13.95 6.78 23.37
N ILE A 62 14.50 7.01 22.18
CA ILE A 62 15.70 6.33 21.72
C ILE A 62 16.84 7.33 21.69
N VAL A 63 17.76 7.25 22.65
CA VAL A 63 18.89 8.15 22.78
C VAL A 63 20.00 7.71 21.82
N CYS A 64 20.05 8.38 20.68
CA CYS A 64 20.94 8.10 19.56
C CYS A 64 22.33 8.71 19.81
N THR A 65 23.33 7.84 19.95
CA THR A 65 24.77 8.13 20.00
C THR A 65 25.51 7.24 19.00
N GLN A 66 26.76 7.53 18.66
CA GLN A 66 27.55 6.67 17.78
C GLN A 66 27.62 5.23 18.30
N LYS A 67 27.79 5.05 19.61
CA LYS A 67 27.85 3.73 20.24
C LYS A 67 26.47 3.04 20.27
N TYR A 68 25.37 3.78 20.40
CA TYR A 68 24.03 3.22 20.20
C TYR A 68 23.84 2.72 18.77
N LYS A 69 24.25 3.51 17.78
CA LYS A 69 24.23 3.12 16.36
C LYS A 69 25.07 1.87 16.12
N GLU A 70 26.33 1.88 16.57
CA GLU A 70 27.23 0.74 16.42
C GLU A 70 26.59 -0.54 16.96
N ARG A 71 26.05 -0.51 18.19
CA ARG A 71 25.38 -1.68 18.78
C ARG A 71 24.14 -2.12 18.02
N SER A 72 23.35 -1.17 17.54
CA SER A 72 22.12 -1.47 16.79
C SER A 72 22.42 -1.98 15.37
N ASP A 73 23.53 -1.57 14.75
CA ASP A 73 23.88 -1.86 13.35
C ASP A 73 24.90 -3.01 13.22
N SER A 74 25.73 -3.30 14.23
CA SER A 74 26.77 -4.35 14.22
C SER A 74 26.23 -5.78 14.33
N ARG A 75 25.15 -6.07 13.61
CA ARG A 75 24.30 -7.28 13.58
C ARG A 75 25.01 -8.54 13.06
N SER A 76 26.33 -8.68 13.25
CA SER A 76 27.14 -9.77 12.68
C SER A 76 27.77 -10.69 13.74
N GLY A 77 27.23 -10.78 14.96
CA GLY A 77 27.88 -11.54 16.03
C GLY A 77 27.06 -12.01 17.24
N GLY A 78 25.71 -12.02 17.19
CA GLY A 78 24.90 -12.72 18.20
C GLY A 78 24.79 -12.09 19.60
N VAL A 79 25.16 -10.82 19.80
CA VAL A 79 25.07 -10.12 21.12
C VAL A 79 24.23 -8.83 21.03
N GLY A 80 23.23 -8.78 20.14
CA GLY A 80 22.49 -7.56 19.75
C GLY A 80 21.03 -7.45 20.21
N TYR A 81 20.66 -8.05 21.34
CA TYR A 81 19.25 -8.25 21.75
C TYR A 81 18.40 -6.96 21.83
N GLU A 82 18.97 -5.86 22.32
CA GLU A 82 18.25 -4.58 22.50
C GLU A 82 17.77 -3.98 21.17
N GLY A 83 18.57 -4.14 20.11
CA GLY A 83 18.21 -3.71 18.76
C GLY A 83 17.12 -4.57 18.14
N ASP A 84 17.10 -5.87 18.44
CA ASP A 84 16.15 -6.84 17.90
C ASP A 84 14.74 -6.63 18.44
N VAL A 85 14.58 -6.42 19.75
CA VAL A 85 13.26 -6.14 20.37
C VAL A 85 12.68 -4.84 19.84
N MET A 86 13.48 -3.78 19.72
CA MET A 86 13.00 -2.49 19.23
C MET A 86 12.72 -2.51 17.73
N THR A 87 13.62 -3.10 16.94
CA THR A 87 13.40 -3.23 15.49
C THR A 87 12.18 -4.11 15.23
N ALA A 88 12.04 -5.24 15.95
CA ALA A 88 10.89 -6.13 15.83
C ALA A 88 9.58 -5.43 16.21
N GLU A 89 9.52 -4.73 17.35
CA GLU A 89 8.32 -3.98 17.77
C GLU A 89 8.01 -2.80 16.83
N VAL A 90 9.02 -2.12 16.30
CA VAL A 90 8.82 -1.04 15.30
C VAL A 90 8.29 -1.60 13.98
N LEU A 91 8.76 -2.78 13.58
CA LEU A 91 8.33 -3.47 12.35
C LEU A 91 6.97 -4.16 12.52
N SER A 92 6.61 -4.60 13.72
CA SER A 92 5.36 -5.31 14.02
C SER A 92 4.23 -4.39 14.48
N SER A 93 4.53 -3.24 15.09
CA SER A 93 3.52 -2.32 15.62
C SER A 93 3.01 -1.31 14.59
N HIS A 94 1.71 -1.05 14.64
CA HIS A 94 1.04 -0.04 13.81
C HIS A 94 1.21 1.40 14.36
N ASN A 95 1.81 1.55 15.55
CA ASN A 95 2.03 2.84 16.20
C ASN A 95 3.50 3.27 16.09
N GLN A 96 3.92 3.62 14.87
CA GLN A 96 5.28 4.10 14.63
C GLN A 96 5.64 5.39 15.39
N ARG A 97 4.64 6.14 15.89
CA ARG A 97 4.82 7.35 16.70
C ARG A 97 5.22 7.07 18.15
N LYS A 98 5.09 5.83 18.61
CA LYS A 98 5.57 5.38 19.93
C LYS A 98 7.08 5.61 20.09
N PHE A 99 7.85 5.44 19.02
CA PHE A 99 9.32 5.51 19.06
C PHE A 99 9.80 6.90 18.66
N ILE A 100 10.31 7.66 19.63
CA ILE A 100 10.77 9.04 19.46
C ILE A 100 12.30 9.06 19.53
N PRO A 101 12.99 9.30 18.41
CA PRO A 101 14.44 9.39 18.41
C PRO A 101 14.93 10.71 18.99
N ILE A 102 15.98 10.63 19.81
CA ILE A 102 16.64 11.76 20.47
C ILE A 102 18.10 11.76 20.06
N LEU A 103 18.56 12.78 19.34
CA LEU A 103 19.97 12.92 19.02
C LEU A 103 20.73 13.42 20.25
N ARG A 104 21.72 12.63 20.72
CA ARG A 104 22.69 13.04 21.75
C ARG A 104 24.15 12.91 21.30
N GLY A 105 24.43 12.09 20.28
CA GLY A 105 25.75 11.95 19.67
C GLY A 105 26.16 13.17 18.82
N ALA A 106 27.08 12.96 17.87
CA ALA A 106 27.52 14.03 16.96
C ALA A 106 26.45 14.34 15.91
N SER A 107 26.63 13.90 14.66
CA SER A 107 25.61 14.10 13.63
C SER A 107 24.52 13.03 13.71
N TRP A 108 23.33 13.36 13.18
CA TRP A 108 22.22 12.40 13.05
C TRP A 108 22.65 11.14 12.30
N LYS A 109 23.35 11.31 11.16
CA LYS A 109 23.83 10.20 10.33
C LYS A 109 24.80 9.28 11.06
N GLU A 110 25.62 9.80 11.96
CA GLU A 110 26.61 9.02 12.73
C GLU A 110 26.00 8.38 13.98
N SER A 111 24.88 8.90 14.47
CA SER A 111 24.34 8.53 15.79
C SER A 111 23.03 7.74 15.72
N ALA A 112 22.29 7.86 14.63
CA ALA A 112 21.05 7.14 14.42
C ALA A 112 21.33 5.75 13.83
N PRO A 113 20.76 4.67 14.41
CA PRO A 113 20.65 3.38 13.75
C PRO A 113 20.07 3.50 12.35
N THR A 114 20.46 2.59 11.47
CA THR A 114 20.05 2.64 10.05
C THR A 114 18.52 2.68 9.90
N TRP A 115 17.79 1.94 10.74
CA TRP A 115 16.32 1.86 10.73
C TRP A 115 15.61 3.13 11.26
N LEU A 116 16.33 4.09 11.86
CA LEU A 116 15.79 5.36 12.34
C LEU A 116 16.09 6.55 11.43
N LEU A 117 16.98 6.41 10.43
CA LEU A 117 17.50 7.55 9.66
C LEU A 117 16.41 8.41 9.01
N GLY A 118 15.31 7.80 8.57
CA GLY A 118 14.16 8.48 7.94
C GLY A 118 13.14 9.08 8.93
N LYS A 119 13.33 8.92 10.25
CA LYS A 119 12.39 9.45 11.25
C LYS A 119 12.72 10.89 11.64
N TYR A 120 11.67 11.66 11.94
CA TYR A 120 11.79 12.92 12.64
C TYR A 120 12.32 12.68 14.06
N TYR A 121 13.27 13.49 14.51
CA TYR A 121 13.96 13.35 15.78
C TYR A 121 14.01 14.68 16.54
N ILE A 122 14.23 14.61 17.85
CA ILE A 122 14.51 15.78 18.70
C ILE A 122 16.02 15.91 18.88
N ASP A 123 16.57 17.11 18.66
CA ASP A 123 18.00 17.35 18.80
C ASP A 123 18.37 17.86 20.20
N LEU A 124 18.97 16.99 21.03
CA LEU A 124 19.50 17.33 22.35
C LEU A 124 21.03 17.13 22.44
N SER A 125 21.74 17.22 21.32
CA SER A 125 23.20 17.04 21.23
C SER A 125 24.00 18.14 21.95
N SER A 126 23.47 19.37 21.99
CA SER A 126 24.13 20.52 22.63
C SER A 126 24.27 20.38 24.16
N THR A 127 25.26 21.07 24.74
CA THR A 127 25.49 21.11 26.20
C THR A 127 25.68 22.55 26.65
N PRO A 128 24.71 23.18 27.35
CA PRO A 128 23.37 22.65 27.65
C PRO A 128 22.53 22.47 26.37
N TYR A 129 21.62 21.50 26.37
CA TYR A 129 20.76 21.24 25.22
C TYR A 129 19.73 22.35 25.01
N SER A 130 19.27 22.52 23.77
CA SER A 130 18.25 23.51 23.39
C SER A 130 16.99 23.41 24.23
N LYS A 131 16.58 24.54 24.81
CA LYS A 131 15.32 24.63 25.58
C LYS A 131 14.11 24.39 24.70
N ASP A 132 14.16 24.77 23.42
CA ASP A 132 13.03 24.65 22.50
C ASP A 132 12.87 23.21 22.00
N GLU A 133 13.96 22.51 21.74
CA GLU A 133 13.93 21.07 21.45
C GLU A 133 13.41 20.28 22.65
N TYR A 134 13.83 20.65 23.87
CA TYR A 134 13.28 20.06 25.08
C TYR A 134 11.78 20.36 25.28
N LYS A 135 11.32 21.56 24.94
CA LYS A 135 9.88 21.88 24.94
C LYS A 135 9.12 21.05 23.90
N LYS A 136 9.68 20.85 22.69
CA LYS A 136 9.09 19.97 21.67
C LYS A 136 8.96 18.54 22.17
N LEU A 137 9.98 18.02 22.85
CA LEU A 137 9.91 16.70 23.50
C LEU A 137 8.82 16.65 24.57
N LEU A 138 8.76 17.62 25.48
CA LEU A 138 7.72 17.67 26.51
C LEU A 138 6.32 17.77 25.89
N LYS A 139 6.17 18.58 24.84
CA LYS A 139 4.94 18.69 24.06
C LYS A 139 4.53 17.33 23.51
N ALA A 140 5.44 16.61 22.86
CA ALA A 140 5.17 15.28 22.31
C ALA A 140 4.75 14.24 23.37
N LEU A 141 5.22 14.38 24.62
CA LEU A 141 4.95 13.42 25.71
C LEU A 141 3.74 13.77 26.59
N LEU A 142 3.48 15.07 26.80
CA LEU A 142 2.50 15.57 27.77
C LEU A 142 1.27 16.18 27.12
N GLU A 143 1.45 16.88 26.00
CA GLU A 143 0.31 17.15 25.16
C GLU A 143 -0.01 15.81 24.53
N LYS A 144 -1.14 15.23 24.96
CA LYS A 144 -1.89 14.38 24.05
C LYS A 144 -2.10 15.27 22.83
N VAL A 145 -1.21 15.16 21.84
CA VAL A 145 -1.66 15.33 20.46
C VAL A 145 -2.69 14.24 20.38
N GLU A 146 -3.95 14.62 20.61
CA GLU A 146 -5.03 13.69 20.36
C GLU A 146 -4.75 13.16 18.96
N PRO A 147 -4.69 11.82 18.74
CA PRO A 147 -5.02 11.36 17.40
C PRO A 147 -6.36 12.03 17.13
N ALA A 148 -6.42 12.93 16.14
CA ALA A 148 -7.57 13.80 15.91
C ALA A 148 -8.85 13.00 16.19
N HIS A 149 -9.48 13.23 17.35
CA HIS A 149 -10.67 12.51 17.72
C HIS A 149 -11.79 13.52 17.82
N PHE A 150 -12.64 13.50 16.78
CA PHE A 150 -14.08 13.67 16.86
C PHE A 150 -14.52 14.75 17.84
N ALA A 151 -14.38 16.01 17.41
CA ALA A 151 -15.33 17.01 17.86
C ALA A 151 -16.72 16.54 17.42
N GLN A 152 -17.61 16.31 18.41
CA GLN A 152 -19.04 16.21 18.18
C GLN A 152 -19.46 17.43 17.35
N ASN A 153 -20.04 17.15 16.18
CA ASN A 153 -20.11 17.96 14.95
C ASN A 153 -19.00 17.60 13.93
N ALA A 154 -18.84 16.30 13.66
CA ALA A 154 -17.77 15.78 12.81
C ALA A 154 -17.91 16.24 11.35
N THR A 155 -16.94 17.04 10.92
CA THR A 155 -16.63 17.19 9.50
C THR A 155 -15.62 16.08 9.18
N ILE A 156 -15.92 15.21 8.22
CA ILE A 156 -15.05 14.07 7.89
C ILE A 156 -13.64 14.59 7.50
N GLU A 157 -12.61 14.24 8.29
CA GLU A 157 -11.23 14.65 7.99
C GLU A 157 -10.52 13.66 7.07
N TYR A 158 -10.56 13.94 5.77
CA TYR A 158 -9.81 13.17 4.78
C TYR A 158 -8.34 13.64 4.63
N PRO A 159 -7.41 12.76 4.18
CA PRO A 159 -6.10 13.17 3.68
C PRO A 159 -6.21 14.25 2.59
N LEU A 160 -5.19 15.10 2.46
CA LEU A 160 -5.24 16.26 1.53
C LEU A 160 -5.66 15.88 0.11
N LEU A 161 -5.12 14.78 -0.42
CA LEU A 161 -5.49 14.27 -1.74
C LEU A 161 -6.99 13.93 -1.80
N GLN A 162 -7.50 13.16 -0.84
CA GLN A 162 -8.90 12.76 -0.81
C GLN A 162 -9.84 13.97 -0.66
N LYS A 163 -9.49 14.98 0.15
CA LYS A 163 -10.24 16.25 0.24
C LYS A 163 -10.33 16.93 -1.14
N ARG A 164 -9.22 16.97 -1.88
CA ARG A 164 -9.17 17.57 -3.22
C ARG A 164 -9.95 16.77 -4.26
N LEU A 165 -9.91 15.44 -4.22
CA LEU A 165 -10.70 14.60 -5.12
C LEU A 165 -12.20 14.85 -4.94
N LEU A 166 -12.65 14.96 -3.68
CA LEU A 166 -14.05 15.30 -3.37
C LEU A 166 -14.41 16.72 -3.85
N SER A 167 -13.56 17.73 -3.60
CA SER A 167 -13.83 19.10 -4.08
C SER A 167 -13.82 19.20 -5.60
N PHE A 168 -13.02 18.37 -6.26
CA PHE A 168 -13.01 18.25 -7.71
C PHE A 168 -14.27 17.56 -8.27
N GLY A 169 -15.12 16.99 -7.42
CA GLY A 169 -16.38 16.36 -7.81
C GLY A 169 -16.25 14.88 -8.15
N ILE A 170 -15.20 14.21 -7.68
CA ILE A 170 -15.08 12.75 -7.78
C ILE A 170 -15.85 12.14 -6.60
N PRO A 171 -16.88 11.30 -6.85
CA PRO A 171 -17.69 10.76 -5.78
C PRO A 171 -16.97 9.63 -5.05
N LEU A 172 -17.51 9.25 -3.90
CA LEU A 172 -17.02 8.17 -3.07
C LEU A 172 -18.18 7.26 -2.67
N HIS A 173 -17.98 5.95 -2.64
CA HIS A 173 -18.99 4.98 -2.22
C HIS A 173 -19.46 5.25 -0.78
N LYS A 174 -20.76 5.07 -0.52
CA LYS A 174 -21.41 5.43 0.76
C LYS A 174 -20.73 4.84 2.00
N ASP A 175 -20.17 3.64 1.91
CA ASP A 175 -19.47 3.01 3.03
C ASP A 175 -18.11 3.63 3.29
N LEU A 176 -17.43 4.08 2.24
CA LEU A 176 -16.11 4.71 2.31
C LEU A 176 -16.19 6.16 2.79
N GLN A 177 -17.38 6.77 2.73
CA GLN A 177 -17.62 8.13 3.24
C GLN A 177 -17.64 8.22 4.77
N LYS A 178 -17.78 7.08 5.46
CA LYS A 178 -17.88 7.05 6.92
C LYS A 178 -16.54 7.40 7.57
N GLU A 179 -16.61 8.12 8.68
CA GLU A 179 -15.43 8.62 9.37
C GLU A 179 -14.49 7.48 9.81
N GLY A 180 -13.19 7.64 9.53
CA GLY A 180 -12.15 6.67 9.84
C GLY A 180 -12.19 5.36 9.03
N VAL A 181 -13.12 5.19 8.08
CA VAL A 181 -13.20 3.96 7.28
C VAL A 181 -11.99 3.79 6.37
N LEU A 182 -11.57 4.84 5.65
CA LEU A 182 -10.40 4.77 4.78
C LEU A 182 -9.14 4.38 5.57
N ASP A 183 -8.96 4.93 6.78
CA ASP A 183 -7.83 4.59 7.64
C ASP A 183 -7.87 3.12 8.09
N LYS A 184 -9.04 2.61 8.50
CA LYS A 184 -9.21 1.19 8.87
C LYS A 184 -8.91 0.23 7.72
N LEU A 185 -9.29 0.61 6.50
CA LEU A 185 -8.99 -0.15 5.30
C LEU A 185 -7.50 0.00 4.89
N GLY A 186 -6.75 0.90 5.52
CA GLY A 186 -5.38 1.22 5.15
C GLY A 186 -5.28 1.88 3.77
N ALA A 187 -6.35 2.55 3.33
CA ALA A 187 -6.46 3.19 2.03
C ALA A 187 -5.63 4.47 1.96
N LYS A 188 -5.00 4.71 0.81
CA LYS A 188 -4.32 5.98 0.52
C LYS A 188 -5.29 7.06 0.07
N PHE A 189 -6.25 6.65 -0.75
CA PHE A 189 -7.42 7.41 -1.18
C PHE A 189 -8.39 6.43 -1.84
N ALA A 190 -9.55 6.91 -2.24
CA ALA A 190 -10.54 6.16 -2.99
C ALA A 190 -11.27 7.06 -3.98
N ILE A 191 -11.70 6.45 -5.08
CA ILE A 191 -12.48 7.06 -6.16
C ILE A 191 -13.63 6.11 -6.49
N ASP A 192 -14.87 6.61 -6.50
CA ASP A 192 -16.06 5.79 -6.61
C ASP A 192 -16.05 4.68 -5.54
N ASP A 193 -16.01 3.42 -5.95
CA ASP A 193 -15.90 2.23 -5.12
C ASP A 193 -14.50 1.58 -5.18
N VAL A 194 -13.51 2.28 -5.74
CA VAL A 194 -12.12 1.77 -5.84
C VAL A 194 -11.29 2.35 -4.71
N ILE A 195 -10.78 1.47 -3.86
CA ILE A 195 -9.88 1.79 -2.76
C ILE A 195 -8.46 1.66 -3.27
N VAL A 196 -7.62 2.68 -3.18
CA VAL A 196 -6.20 2.53 -3.45
C VAL A 196 -5.50 2.07 -2.17
N ASP A 197 -5.28 0.76 -2.07
CA ASP A 197 -4.62 0.08 -0.94
C ASP A 197 -3.23 0.65 -0.65
N GLY A 198 -2.51 1.01 -1.72
CA GLY A 198 -1.13 1.44 -1.66
C GLY A 198 -0.59 2.00 -2.96
N GLU A 199 0.28 2.98 -2.83
CA GLU A 199 1.08 3.62 -3.86
C GLU A 199 2.55 3.18 -3.73
N PHE A 200 3.25 3.06 -4.85
CA PHE A 200 4.65 2.67 -4.86
C PHE A 200 5.54 3.88 -5.18
N ALA A 201 6.64 4.00 -4.43
CA ALA A 201 7.65 5.06 -4.58
C ALA A 201 7.09 6.50 -4.57
N GLY A 202 6.02 6.76 -3.80
CA GLY A 202 5.36 8.07 -3.77
C GLY A 202 4.72 8.43 -5.11
N PHE A 203 3.95 7.51 -5.69
CA PHE A 203 3.29 7.60 -7.01
C PHE A 203 4.21 7.60 -8.23
N ARG A 204 5.54 7.57 -8.05
CA ARG A 204 6.50 7.42 -9.16
C ARG A 204 6.50 6.02 -9.78
N GLY A 205 5.93 5.05 -9.06
CA GLY A 205 5.96 3.65 -9.43
C GLY A 205 7.34 3.03 -9.31
N ILE A 206 7.37 1.72 -9.50
CA ILE A 206 8.59 0.89 -9.46
C ILE A 206 8.71 0.11 -10.77
N ALA A 207 9.93 -0.22 -11.17
CA ALA A 207 10.19 -1.09 -12.31
C ALA A 207 9.88 -2.56 -11.98
N SER A 208 9.72 -3.38 -13.02
CA SER A 208 9.41 -4.81 -12.87
C SER A 208 10.44 -5.60 -12.06
N ASN A 209 11.71 -5.23 -12.10
CA ASN A 209 12.78 -5.86 -11.30
C ASN A 209 12.78 -5.45 -9.82
N GLN A 210 12.00 -4.44 -9.43
CA GLN A 210 11.80 -4.02 -8.04
C GLN A 210 10.57 -4.69 -7.41
N LEU A 211 9.81 -5.45 -8.19
CA LEU A 211 8.67 -6.25 -7.71
C LEU A 211 9.15 -7.67 -7.38
N SER A 212 9.09 -8.03 -6.11
CA SER A 212 9.38 -9.38 -5.62
C SER A 212 8.09 -10.16 -5.41
N ILE A 213 7.86 -11.16 -6.25
CA ILE A 213 6.75 -12.09 -6.10
C ILE A 213 7.23 -13.33 -5.35
N LYS A 214 6.43 -13.76 -4.37
CA LYS A 214 6.64 -15.00 -3.62
C LYS A 214 5.39 -15.86 -3.75
N ALA A 215 5.58 -17.17 -3.71
CA ALA A 215 4.46 -18.09 -3.53
C ALA A 215 3.73 -17.73 -2.22
N ALA A 216 2.41 -17.92 -2.23
CA ALA A 216 1.60 -17.84 -1.02
C ALA A 216 2.21 -18.72 0.07
N SER A 217 2.19 -18.19 1.29
CA SER A 217 2.79 -18.81 2.47
C SER A 217 1.96 -19.99 2.99
N THR A 218 0.71 -20.10 2.57
CA THR A 218 -0.23 -21.13 3.00
C THR A 218 -0.83 -21.87 1.80
N ASP A 219 -1.03 -23.19 1.95
CA ASP A 219 -1.74 -24.02 0.96
C ASP A 219 -3.27 -23.86 1.05
N SER A 220 -3.76 -22.69 1.50
CA SER A 220 -5.17 -22.31 1.56
C SER A 220 -5.29 -20.81 1.72
N PRO A 221 -6.03 -20.11 0.85
CA PRO A 221 -6.22 -18.68 1.00
C PRO A 221 -6.78 -18.34 2.38
N ASN A 222 -6.30 -17.25 2.96
CA ASN A 222 -6.79 -16.71 4.22
C ASN A 222 -8.18 -16.07 4.05
N LEU A 223 -9.17 -16.91 3.71
CA LEU A 223 -10.58 -16.58 3.64
C LEU A 223 -11.32 -17.13 4.87
N PRO A 224 -12.28 -16.39 5.43
CA PRO A 224 -13.10 -16.88 6.54
C PRO A 224 -13.89 -18.14 6.18
N ASP A 225 -14.10 -19.04 7.14
CA ASP A 225 -14.78 -20.33 6.90
C ASP A 225 -16.20 -20.17 6.34
N TYR A 226 -16.91 -19.10 6.70
CA TYR A 226 -18.24 -18.82 6.14
C TYR A 226 -18.24 -18.60 4.62
N VAL A 227 -17.09 -18.18 4.04
CA VAL A 227 -16.94 -18.09 2.58
C VAL A 227 -16.94 -19.49 1.97
N TYR A 228 -16.26 -20.45 2.59
CA TYR A 228 -16.28 -21.85 2.16
C TYR A 228 -17.63 -22.52 2.39
N GLU A 229 -18.33 -22.18 3.48
CA GLU A 229 -19.71 -22.62 3.71
C GLU A 229 -20.67 -22.10 2.63
N ALA A 230 -20.52 -20.84 2.20
CA ALA A 230 -21.27 -20.29 1.06
C ALA A 230 -20.90 -21.05 -0.22
N ARG A 231 -19.60 -21.25 -0.46
CA ARG A 231 -19.08 -21.99 -1.62
C ARG A 231 -19.69 -23.39 -1.76
N ASN A 232 -19.90 -24.11 -0.67
CA ASN A 232 -20.51 -25.45 -0.68
C ASN A 232 -21.97 -25.47 -1.14
N LYS A 233 -22.64 -24.32 -1.14
CA LYS A 233 -24.03 -24.16 -1.61
C LYS A 233 -24.10 -23.79 -3.10
N ILE A 234 -22.99 -23.35 -3.69
CA ILE A 234 -22.93 -22.95 -5.08
C ILE A 234 -22.88 -24.21 -5.97
N PRO A 235 -23.78 -24.37 -6.94
CA PRO A 235 -23.76 -25.50 -7.86
C PRO A 235 -22.43 -25.59 -8.62
N ARG A 236 -21.86 -26.80 -8.71
CA ARG A 236 -20.62 -27.04 -9.43
C ARG A 236 -20.91 -27.09 -10.94
N PRO A 237 -20.35 -26.20 -11.78
CA PRO A 237 -20.56 -26.20 -13.22
C PRO A 237 -19.68 -27.24 -13.91
N SER A 238 -19.84 -27.35 -15.23
CA SER A 238 -18.96 -28.13 -16.11
C SER A 238 -17.61 -27.47 -16.42
N LEU A 239 -17.51 -26.13 -16.40
CA LEU A 239 -16.28 -25.41 -16.74
C LEU A 239 -15.77 -24.61 -15.53
N ASN A 240 -14.53 -24.84 -15.11
CA ASN A 240 -13.96 -24.18 -13.93
C ASN A 240 -12.53 -23.69 -14.22
N LYS A 241 -12.39 -22.37 -14.41
CA LYS A 241 -11.10 -21.72 -14.69
C LYS A 241 -10.31 -21.52 -13.40
N TRP A 242 -9.00 -21.75 -13.49
CA TRP A 242 -8.07 -21.50 -12.39
C TRP A 242 -7.91 -20.00 -12.20
N LYS A 243 -7.72 -19.57 -10.96
CA LYS A 243 -7.53 -18.15 -10.63
C LYS A 243 -6.40 -18.01 -9.63
N ALA A 244 -5.65 -16.92 -9.76
CA ALA A 244 -4.69 -16.50 -8.76
C ALA A 244 -5.34 -15.54 -7.75
N TYR A 245 -4.81 -15.53 -6.53
CA TYR A 245 -5.17 -14.60 -5.48
C TYR A 245 -3.94 -13.94 -4.88
N LEU A 246 -4.10 -12.69 -4.47
CA LEU A 246 -3.18 -11.99 -3.61
C LEU A 246 -3.46 -12.39 -2.16
N GLU A 247 -2.52 -13.07 -1.52
CA GLU A 247 -2.60 -13.42 -0.10
C GLU A 247 -2.28 -12.22 0.78
N ASN A 248 -1.16 -11.55 0.49
CA ASN A 248 -0.76 -10.30 1.14
C ASN A 248 0.27 -9.55 0.32
N TRP A 249 0.53 -8.31 0.72
CA TRP A 249 1.61 -7.50 0.17
C TRP A 249 2.23 -6.57 1.23
N LYS A 250 3.48 -6.18 0.99
CA LYS A 250 4.22 -5.24 1.84
C LYS A 250 4.52 -3.95 1.09
N ALA A 251 4.39 -2.83 1.80
CA ALA A 251 4.72 -1.51 1.29
C ALA A 251 6.18 -1.43 0.80
N PRO A 252 6.48 -0.53 -0.16
CA PRO A 252 7.84 -0.31 -0.64
C PRO A 252 8.82 -0.03 0.51
N ILE A 253 10.00 -0.64 0.43
CA ILE A 253 11.08 -0.43 1.38
C ILE A 253 12.00 0.66 0.82
N ILE A 254 11.93 1.86 1.40
CA ILE A 254 12.56 3.10 0.88
C ILE A 254 14.10 2.97 0.82
N ASP A 255 14.73 2.32 1.80
CA ASP A 255 16.19 2.13 1.88
C ASP A 255 16.73 1.02 0.95
N LEU A 256 15.84 0.21 0.37
CA LEU A 256 16.17 -0.82 -0.61
C LEU A 256 15.77 -0.42 -2.04
N GLY A 257 15.64 0.88 -2.31
CA GLY A 257 15.26 1.36 -3.64
C GLY A 257 13.83 0.99 -3.99
N ASP A 258 12.88 1.18 -3.07
CA ASP A 258 11.44 1.02 -3.29
C ASP A 258 11.02 -0.41 -3.71
N VAL A 259 11.63 -1.46 -3.14
CA VAL A 259 11.23 -2.85 -3.41
C VAL A 259 9.87 -3.16 -2.78
N VAL A 260 8.96 -3.73 -3.58
CA VAL A 260 7.65 -4.22 -3.14
C VAL A 260 7.66 -5.75 -3.12
N SER A 261 7.09 -6.35 -2.07
CA SER A 261 6.94 -7.80 -2.01
C SER A 261 5.47 -8.21 -1.93
N MET A 262 5.06 -9.15 -2.78
CA MET A 262 3.71 -9.70 -2.83
C MET A 262 3.75 -11.22 -2.66
N GLN A 263 2.75 -11.76 -1.96
CA GLN A 263 2.50 -13.19 -1.86
C GLN A 263 1.29 -13.55 -2.69
N ILE A 264 1.49 -14.36 -3.74
CA ILE A 264 0.46 -14.73 -4.69
C ILE A 264 0.33 -16.25 -4.71
N GLY A 265 -0.89 -16.72 -4.57
CA GLY A 265 -1.25 -18.13 -4.55
C GLY A 265 -2.27 -18.48 -5.62
N HIS A 266 -2.42 -19.77 -5.88
CA HIS A 266 -3.48 -20.32 -6.72
C HIS A 266 -3.99 -21.69 -6.23
N LEU A 267 -3.36 -22.25 -5.20
CA LEU A 267 -3.79 -23.49 -4.55
C LEU A 267 -4.75 -23.17 -3.41
N ASP A 268 -5.71 -24.06 -3.21
CA ASP A 268 -6.66 -24.00 -2.11
C ASP A 268 -7.04 -25.41 -1.67
N SER A 269 -6.39 -25.90 -0.61
CA SER A 269 -6.67 -27.25 -0.08
C SER A 269 -8.03 -27.39 0.60
N LYS A 270 -8.77 -26.29 0.84
CA LYS A 270 -10.17 -26.33 1.30
C LYS A 270 -11.15 -26.61 0.16
N THR A 271 -10.71 -26.58 -1.11
CA THR A 271 -11.55 -26.98 -2.24
C THR A 271 -11.25 -28.42 -2.67
N SER A 272 -12.26 -29.13 -3.20
CA SER A 272 -12.09 -30.52 -3.62
C SER A 272 -11.19 -30.71 -4.85
N ASP A 273 -10.97 -29.66 -5.63
CA ASP A 273 -10.02 -29.66 -6.76
C ASP A 273 -8.63 -29.12 -6.36
N GLY A 274 -8.42 -28.76 -5.08
CA GLY A 274 -7.15 -28.26 -4.56
C GLY A 274 -6.72 -26.89 -5.08
N LYS A 275 -7.64 -26.13 -5.68
CA LYS A 275 -7.35 -24.89 -6.41
C LYS A 275 -8.26 -23.74 -6.02
N TYR A 276 -7.72 -22.53 -6.08
CA TYR A 276 -8.49 -21.29 -6.05
C TYR A 276 -9.07 -21.04 -7.44
N ASP A 277 -10.37 -20.80 -7.51
CA ASP A 277 -11.11 -20.86 -8.76
C ASP A 277 -12.24 -19.83 -8.85
N TYR A 278 -12.95 -19.85 -9.97
CA TYR A 278 -14.09 -18.97 -10.20
C TYR A 278 -15.15 -19.11 -9.09
N TRP A 279 -15.42 -20.31 -8.58
CA TRP A 279 -16.44 -20.51 -7.53
C TRP A 279 -16.04 -19.98 -6.18
N THR A 280 -14.76 -20.04 -5.86
CA THR A 280 -14.24 -19.39 -4.67
C THR A 280 -14.42 -17.88 -4.78
N THR A 281 -14.23 -17.32 -5.98
CA THR A 281 -14.54 -15.91 -6.28
C THR A 281 -16.04 -15.61 -6.10
N VAL A 282 -16.94 -16.44 -6.65
CA VAL A 282 -18.39 -16.25 -6.47
C VAL A 282 -18.79 -16.35 -4.99
N ALA A 283 -18.20 -17.27 -4.23
CA ALA A 283 -18.48 -17.39 -2.79
C ALA A 283 -18.04 -16.16 -1.98
N VAL A 284 -16.92 -15.53 -2.38
CA VAL A 284 -16.52 -14.22 -1.84
C VAL A 284 -17.59 -13.18 -2.15
N LEU A 285 -18.12 -13.15 -3.37
CA LEU A 285 -19.19 -12.22 -3.76
C LEU A 285 -20.49 -12.46 -2.97
N GLU A 286 -20.92 -13.71 -2.78
CA GLU A 286 -22.09 -14.05 -1.96
C GLU A 286 -21.89 -13.64 -0.48
N SER A 287 -20.64 -13.64 -0.03
CA SER A 287 -20.26 -13.29 1.34
C SER A 287 -19.91 -11.80 1.53
N LEU A 288 -20.00 -10.98 0.47
CA LEU A 288 -19.57 -9.58 0.45
C LEU A 288 -20.14 -8.75 1.61
N PRO A 289 -21.45 -8.76 1.92
CA PRO A 289 -22.00 -7.91 2.97
C PRO A 289 -21.33 -8.15 4.33
N ARG A 290 -21.04 -9.41 4.64
CA ARG A 290 -20.35 -9.80 5.87
C ARG A 290 -18.87 -9.43 5.82
N LEU A 291 -18.18 -9.76 4.72
CA LEU A 291 -16.77 -9.41 4.53
C LEU A 291 -16.53 -7.90 4.66
N GLN A 292 -17.34 -7.09 3.96
CA GLN A 292 -17.27 -5.64 4.02
C GLN A 292 -17.53 -5.12 5.44
N GLN A 293 -18.53 -5.65 6.16
CA GLN A 293 -18.75 -5.29 7.56
C GLN A 293 -17.53 -5.63 8.45
N GLU A 294 -16.94 -6.81 8.28
CA GLU A 294 -15.75 -7.23 9.03
C GLU A 294 -14.51 -6.39 8.70
N LEU A 295 -14.36 -5.95 7.44
CA LEU A 295 -13.32 -4.99 7.02
C LEU A 295 -13.57 -3.59 7.61
N LEU A 296 -14.80 -3.08 7.53
CA LEU A 296 -15.19 -1.76 8.06
C LEU A 296 -15.06 -1.67 9.59
N THR A 297 -15.20 -2.80 10.28
CA THR A 297 -15.02 -2.90 11.75
C THR A 297 -13.57 -3.21 12.14
N GLY A 298 -12.70 -3.53 11.19
CA GLY A 298 -11.29 -3.89 11.43
C GLY A 298 -11.10 -5.31 11.97
N LYS A 299 -12.14 -6.16 11.96
CA LYS A 299 -12.05 -7.57 12.34
C LYS A 299 -11.16 -8.36 11.36
N ILE A 300 -11.18 -7.97 10.09
CA ILE A 300 -10.29 -8.48 9.04
C ILE A 300 -9.50 -7.29 8.49
N GLN A 301 -8.22 -7.51 8.16
CA GLN A 301 -7.38 -6.50 7.51
C GLN A 301 -7.40 -6.69 5.99
N LEU A 302 -7.72 -5.63 5.24
CA LEU A 302 -7.80 -5.67 3.77
C LEU A 302 -6.52 -6.21 3.12
N ARG A 303 -5.35 -5.79 3.63
CA ARG A 303 -4.03 -6.18 3.09
C ARG A 303 -3.65 -7.65 3.32
N GLN A 304 -4.36 -8.35 4.19
CA GLN A 304 -4.15 -9.77 4.54
C GLN A 304 -5.30 -10.67 4.08
N LEU A 305 -6.39 -10.07 3.57
CA LEU A 305 -7.51 -10.81 3.02
C LEU A 305 -7.10 -11.32 1.63
N ALA A 306 -7.23 -12.64 1.44
CA ALA A 306 -7.01 -13.25 0.15
C ALA A 306 -8.06 -12.76 -0.86
N ARG A 307 -7.60 -12.22 -1.98
CA ARG A 307 -8.45 -11.58 -3.00
C ARG A 307 -8.00 -12.00 -4.38
N ARG A 308 -8.95 -12.24 -5.29
CA ARG A 308 -8.61 -12.50 -6.71
C ARG A 308 -7.71 -11.39 -7.24
N MET A 309 -6.64 -11.78 -7.93
CA MET A 309 -5.63 -10.86 -8.44
C MET A 309 -5.84 -10.61 -9.93
N ASP A 310 -6.10 -9.36 -10.27
CA ASP A 310 -6.28 -8.87 -11.63
C ASP A 310 -5.27 -7.72 -11.90
N LEU A 311 -5.10 -7.38 -13.17
CA LEU A 311 -4.21 -6.31 -13.64
C LEU A 311 -5.01 -5.22 -14.34
N VAL A 312 -4.63 -3.97 -14.09
CA VAL A 312 -5.20 -2.80 -14.74
C VAL A 312 -4.07 -2.00 -15.37
N LEU A 313 -4.01 -2.04 -16.71
CA LEU A 313 -2.93 -1.51 -17.52
C LEU A 313 -3.36 -0.18 -18.16
N VAL A 314 -2.76 0.93 -17.73
CA VAL A 314 -2.88 2.21 -18.44
C VAL A 314 -1.83 2.23 -19.53
N VAL A 315 -2.27 2.14 -20.79
CA VAL A 315 -1.38 2.02 -21.94
C VAL A 315 -1.22 3.39 -22.61
N VAL A 316 0.02 3.84 -22.72
CA VAL A 316 0.41 5.10 -23.37
C VAL A 316 1.35 4.79 -24.54
N THR A 317 1.03 5.27 -25.72
CA THR A 317 1.79 5.03 -26.95
C THR A 317 2.99 5.99 -27.09
N SER A 318 3.88 5.72 -28.05
CA SER A 318 5.09 6.53 -28.26
C SER A 318 4.79 7.96 -28.72
N ASP A 319 3.65 8.18 -29.36
CA ASP A 319 3.07 9.49 -29.71
C ASP A 319 2.21 10.10 -28.58
N LYS A 320 2.42 9.65 -27.34
CA LYS A 320 1.83 10.18 -26.11
C LYS A 320 0.30 10.14 -26.11
N GLN A 321 -0.30 9.13 -26.72
CA GLN A 321 -1.74 8.90 -26.62
C GLN A 321 -2.03 7.87 -25.53
N LEU A 322 -3.00 8.16 -24.68
CA LEU A 322 -3.67 7.17 -23.84
C LEU A 322 -4.54 6.31 -24.73
N VAL A 323 -4.39 4.99 -24.64
CA VAL A 323 -5.28 4.02 -25.30
C VAL A 323 -6.57 3.92 -24.51
N LEU A 324 -7.69 4.09 -25.21
CA LEU A 324 -9.05 3.88 -24.68
C LEU A 324 -9.66 2.67 -25.37
N ALA A 325 -10.20 1.74 -24.58
CA ALA A 325 -10.85 0.53 -25.09
C ALA A 325 -12.33 0.51 -24.71
N ARG A 326 -13.21 0.22 -25.68
CA ARG A 326 -14.65 0.06 -25.43
C ARG A 326 -14.99 -1.41 -25.26
N ARG A 327 -15.53 -1.77 -24.10
CA ARG A 327 -15.97 -3.14 -23.80
C ARG A 327 -17.09 -3.58 -24.75
N SER A 328 -17.06 -4.84 -25.16
CA SER A 328 -18.10 -5.45 -25.98
C SER A 328 -19.39 -5.68 -25.17
N GLU A 329 -20.45 -6.09 -25.85
CA GLU A 329 -21.70 -6.51 -25.17
C GLU A 329 -21.63 -7.95 -24.62
N GLN A 330 -20.59 -8.70 -25.01
CA GLN A 330 -20.42 -10.12 -24.69
C GLN A 330 -19.73 -10.36 -23.34
N VAL A 331 -19.05 -9.34 -22.80
CA VAL A 331 -18.37 -9.44 -21.51
C VAL A 331 -19.36 -9.39 -20.34
N ASP A 332 -19.04 -10.05 -19.23
CA ASP A 332 -19.98 -10.16 -18.09
C ASP A 332 -20.22 -8.82 -17.37
N ASN A 333 -19.19 -7.97 -17.26
CA ASN A 333 -19.22 -6.71 -16.50
C ASN A 333 -18.92 -5.49 -17.37
N ALA A 334 -19.56 -4.36 -17.02
CA ALA A 334 -19.34 -3.05 -17.65
C ALA A 334 -19.51 -3.06 -19.19
N LYS A 335 -20.53 -3.78 -19.69
CA LYS A 335 -20.87 -3.86 -21.12
C LYS A 335 -21.01 -2.49 -21.76
N GLY A 336 -20.31 -2.29 -22.87
CA GLY A 336 -20.35 -1.03 -23.61
C GLY A 336 -19.63 0.16 -22.95
N PHE A 337 -19.06 -0.01 -21.75
CA PHE A 337 -18.32 1.05 -21.05
C PHE A 337 -16.97 1.28 -21.73
N TRP A 338 -16.45 2.48 -21.56
CA TRP A 338 -15.08 2.80 -21.93
C TRP A 338 -14.12 2.44 -20.80
N MET A 339 -12.90 2.08 -21.16
CA MET A 339 -11.82 1.83 -20.24
C MET A 339 -10.63 2.70 -20.63
N ALA A 340 -10.13 3.50 -19.68
CA ALA A 340 -8.83 4.17 -19.77
C ALA A 340 -7.66 3.25 -19.41
N SER A 341 -7.92 1.96 -19.49
CA SER A 341 -7.00 0.87 -19.23
C SER A 341 -7.45 -0.34 -20.05
N VAL A 342 -6.57 -1.28 -20.26
CA VAL A 342 -6.95 -2.68 -20.53
C VAL A 342 -6.66 -3.50 -19.28
N GLY A 343 -7.18 -4.72 -19.18
CA GLY A 343 -7.02 -5.45 -17.94
C GLY A 343 -7.33 -6.92 -18.09
N GLU A 344 -6.62 -7.72 -17.31
CA GLU A 344 -6.74 -9.17 -17.37
C GLU A 344 -6.48 -9.76 -16.00
N SER A 345 -7.14 -10.88 -15.73
CA SER A 345 -6.90 -11.70 -14.55
C SER A 345 -5.57 -12.39 -14.65
N LEU A 346 -4.84 -12.48 -13.53
CA LEU A 346 -3.67 -13.33 -13.46
C LEU A 346 -4.09 -14.81 -13.61
N ASP A 347 -3.63 -15.45 -14.69
CA ASP A 347 -3.90 -16.86 -14.99
C ASP A 347 -2.71 -17.72 -14.54
N PRO A 348 -2.85 -18.52 -13.46
CA PRO A 348 -1.76 -19.30 -12.92
C PRO A 348 -1.32 -20.46 -13.82
N SER A 349 -2.00 -20.73 -14.94
CA SER A 349 -1.59 -21.72 -15.93
C SER A 349 -0.74 -21.14 -17.06
N LEU A 350 -0.84 -19.83 -17.30
CA LEU A 350 -0.17 -19.12 -18.39
C LEU A 350 0.92 -18.16 -17.89
N ASP A 351 0.67 -17.48 -16.77
CA ASP A 351 1.47 -16.35 -16.28
C ASP A 351 2.45 -16.78 -15.20
N LEU A 352 3.26 -17.79 -15.48
CA LEU A 352 4.20 -18.34 -14.52
C LEU A 352 5.61 -17.80 -14.75
N ASP A 353 6.30 -17.48 -13.66
CA ASP A 353 7.74 -17.24 -13.72
C ASP A 353 8.53 -18.56 -13.85
N ILE A 354 9.86 -18.45 -13.93
CA ILE A 354 10.78 -19.60 -14.02
C ILE A 354 10.67 -20.57 -12.83
N ASN A 355 10.19 -20.10 -11.68
CA ASN A 355 9.99 -20.89 -10.47
C ASN A 355 8.55 -21.43 -10.36
N ARG A 356 7.73 -21.26 -11.40
CA ARG A 356 6.31 -21.63 -11.44
C ARG A 356 5.46 -20.93 -10.38
N VAL A 357 5.79 -19.67 -10.09
CA VAL A 357 4.97 -18.78 -9.27
C VAL A 357 4.16 -17.85 -10.19
N PRO A 358 2.86 -17.65 -9.98
CA PRO A 358 2.07 -16.71 -10.76
C PRO A 358 2.67 -15.30 -10.71
N ASN A 359 2.92 -14.70 -11.86
CA ASN A 359 3.68 -13.46 -12.01
C ASN A 359 2.89 -12.39 -12.79
N PRO A 360 2.53 -11.26 -12.16
CA PRO A 360 1.81 -10.16 -12.81
C PRO A 360 2.52 -9.57 -14.05
N ILE A 361 3.84 -9.64 -14.14
CA ILE A 361 4.57 -9.10 -15.29
C ILE A 361 4.34 -9.96 -16.54
N GLU A 362 4.21 -11.28 -16.39
CA GLU A 362 3.86 -12.16 -17.52
C GLU A 362 2.41 -11.95 -17.94
N ALA A 363 1.49 -11.81 -16.98
CA ALA A 363 0.09 -11.43 -17.27
C ALA A 363 -0.03 -10.09 -17.99
N THR A 364 0.81 -9.11 -17.63
CA THR A 364 0.87 -7.82 -18.32
C THR A 364 1.23 -8.00 -19.80
N ARG A 365 2.23 -8.84 -20.11
CA ARG A 365 2.63 -9.12 -21.51
C ARG A 365 1.56 -9.89 -22.27
N ARG A 366 0.93 -10.87 -21.60
CA ARG A 366 -0.16 -11.66 -22.19
C ARG A 366 -1.34 -10.76 -22.55
N CYS A 367 -1.84 -9.95 -21.61
CA CYS A 367 -2.93 -9.00 -21.85
C CYS A 367 -2.65 -8.07 -23.04
N LEU A 368 -1.44 -7.54 -23.19
CA LEU A 368 -1.09 -6.70 -24.34
C LEU A 368 -1.10 -7.46 -25.68
N GLY A 369 -0.81 -8.76 -25.66
CA GLY A 369 -0.69 -9.60 -26.86
C GLY A 369 -1.90 -10.47 -27.18
N GLU A 370 -2.88 -10.54 -26.28
CA GLU A 370 -4.07 -11.35 -26.46
C GLU A 370 -4.99 -10.83 -27.55
N TYR A 371 -5.57 -11.75 -28.30
CA TYR A 371 -6.33 -11.47 -29.51
C TYR A 371 -7.55 -10.59 -29.25
N ASP A 372 -8.23 -10.85 -28.13
CA ASP A 372 -9.45 -10.18 -27.68
C ASP A 372 -9.20 -8.91 -26.86
N GLU A 373 -7.93 -8.58 -26.58
CA GLU A 373 -7.47 -7.37 -25.89
C GLU A 373 -6.88 -6.35 -26.89
N LEU A 374 -5.54 -6.21 -26.96
CA LEU A 374 -4.86 -5.30 -27.89
C LEU A 374 -4.16 -6.01 -29.07
N ASN A 375 -4.03 -7.34 -29.01
CA ASN A 375 -3.47 -8.19 -30.07
C ASN A 375 -2.10 -7.72 -30.59
N LEU A 376 -1.28 -7.11 -29.72
CA LEU A 376 0.03 -6.60 -30.10
C LEU A 376 1.01 -7.76 -30.29
N SER A 377 1.86 -7.67 -31.31
CA SER A 377 2.90 -8.69 -31.48
C SER A 377 3.99 -8.57 -30.43
N SER A 378 4.74 -9.64 -30.19
CA SER A 378 5.88 -9.60 -29.26
C SER A 378 6.87 -8.49 -29.60
N SER A 379 7.06 -8.14 -30.88
CA SER A 379 7.90 -6.99 -31.27
C SER A 379 7.29 -5.63 -30.93
N ASP A 380 5.96 -5.49 -30.93
CA ASP A 380 5.29 -4.25 -30.54
C ASP A 380 5.37 -4.05 -29.00
N ILE A 381 5.40 -5.15 -28.24
CA ILE A 381 5.50 -5.17 -26.77
C ILE A 381 6.96 -5.06 -26.28
N ASN A 382 7.91 -5.62 -27.04
CA ASN A 382 9.32 -5.62 -26.66
C ASN A 382 9.87 -4.20 -26.49
N GLY A 383 10.50 -3.96 -25.33
CA GLY A 383 11.04 -2.65 -24.98
C GLY A 383 10.00 -1.66 -24.46
N ALA A 384 8.72 -2.05 -24.30
CA ALA A 384 7.77 -1.25 -23.56
C ALA A 384 8.24 -1.05 -22.13
N ASN A 385 8.15 0.18 -21.63
CA ASN A 385 8.44 0.48 -20.23
C ASN A 385 7.21 0.16 -19.38
N MET A 386 7.38 -0.66 -18.35
CA MET A 386 6.30 -1.10 -17.46
C MET A 386 6.62 -0.65 -16.04
N GLN A 387 5.80 0.26 -15.52
CA GLN A 387 5.92 0.76 -14.15
C GLN A 387 4.73 0.31 -13.32
N ILE A 388 4.99 -0.36 -12.21
CA ILE A 388 3.95 -0.75 -11.26
C ILE A 388 3.74 0.40 -10.29
N LEU A 389 2.53 0.96 -10.30
CA LEU A 389 2.23 2.20 -9.57
C LEU A 389 1.70 1.95 -8.17
N GLY A 390 1.07 0.81 -7.96
CA GLY A 390 0.42 0.48 -6.71
C GLY A 390 -0.62 -0.62 -6.88
N ILE A 391 -1.42 -0.78 -5.83
CA ILE A 391 -2.48 -1.75 -5.74
C ILE A 391 -3.78 -1.08 -5.31
N ALA A 392 -4.88 -1.49 -5.91
CA ALA A 392 -6.22 -1.04 -5.59
C ALA A 392 -7.19 -2.20 -5.38
N THR A 393 -8.22 -1.99 -4.58
CA THR A 393 -9.34 -2.92 -4.39
C THR A 393 -10.61 -2.34 -4.99
N GLU A 394 -11.27 -3.09 -5.86
CA GLU A 394 -12.65 -2.80 -6.24
C GLU A 394 -13.58 -3.23 -5.12
N TRP A 395 -14.14 -2.29 -4.36
CA TRP A 395 -14.93 -2.56 -3.16
C TRP A 395 -16.16 -3.44 -3.44
N GLN A 396 -16.77 -3.28 -4.62
CA GLN A 396 -17.93 -4.06 -5.03
C GLN A 396 -17.62 -5.55 -5.33
N PHE A 397 -16.36 -5.89 -5.61
CA PHE A 397 -15.94 -7.26 -5.96
C PHE A 397 -14.92 -7.86 -5.00
N LEU A 398 -14.26 -7.01 -4.21
CA LEU A 398 -13.05 -7.32 -3.45
C LEU A 398 -11.92 -7.90 -4.31
N TYR A 399 -11.84 -7.53 -5.59
CA TYR A 399 -10.71 -7.89 -6.45
C TYR A 399 -9.52 -6.98 -6.14
N ALA A 400 -8.32 -7.56 -6.10
CA ALA A 400 -7.07 -6.86 -5.97
C ALA A 400 -6.53 -6.57 -7.38
N ASN A 401 -6.39 -5.30 -7.71
CA ASN A 401 -5.92 -4.79 -8.99
C ASN A 401 -4.50 -4.25 -8.86
N LEU A 402 -3.56 -4.85 -9.58
CA LEU A 402 -2.24 -4.26 -9.76
C LEU A 402 -2.30 -3.21 -10.85
N ILE A 403 -1.97 -1.96 -10.50
CA ILE A 403 -2.01 -0.84 -11.44
C ILE A 403 -0.65 -0.73 -12.13
N VAL A 404 -0.65 -0.88 -13.46
CA VAL A 404 0.55 -0.85 -14.29
C VAL A 404 0.42 0.27 -15.33
N LEU A 405 1.39 1.17 -15.37
CA LEU A 405 1.57 2.10 -16.46
C LEU A 405 2.49 1.46 -17.50
N VAL A 406 1.95 1.27 -18.71
CA VAL A 406 2.68 0.71 -19.85
C VAL A 406 2.93 1.82 -20.85
N GLN A 407 4.19 2.05 -21.19
CA GLN A 407 4.59 2.97 -22.24
C GLN A 407 5.13 2.18 -23.42
N LEU A 408 4.36 2.13 -24.50
CA LEU A 408 4.72 1.41 -25.71
C LEU A 408 5.67 2.24 -26.58
N ASN A 409 6.51 1.55 -27.36
CA ASN A 409 7.35 2.18 -28.38
C ASN A 409 6.65 2.34 -29.74
N VAL A 410 5.41 1.87 -29.86
CA VAL A 410 4.57 2.01 -31.06
C VAL A 410 3.56 3.13 -30.92
N LYS A 411 3.13 3.70 -32.04
CA LYS A 411 2.12 4.76 -32.12
C LYS A 411 0.70 4.20 -31.93
N LEU A 412 -0.26 5.05 -31.58
CA LEU A 412 -1.66 4.65 -31.43
C LEU A 412 -2.24 3.96 -32.68
N GLU A 413 -1.87 4.43 -33.88
CA GLU A 413 -2.37 3.84 -35.12
C GLU A 413 -2.01 2.36 -35.24
N ARG A 414 -0.80 2.00 -34.81
CA ARG A 414 -0.35 0.60 -34.78
C ARG A 414 -1.17 -0.24 -33.82
N VAL A 415 -1.57 0.32 -32.67
CA VAL A 415 -2.45 -0.38 -31.71
C VAL A 415 -3.82 -0.62 -32.35
N LYS A 416 -4.39 0.37 -33.03
CA LYS A 416 -5.67 0.25 -33.74
C LYS A 416 -5.64 -0.77 -34.89
N GLU A 417 -4.55 -0.80 -35.65
CA GLU A 417 -4.35 -1.80 -36.73
C GLU A 417 -4.31 -3.24 -36.22
N ARG A 418 -3.79 -3.45 -35.00
CA ARG A 418 -3.68 -4.75 -34.36
C ARG A 418 -4.97 -5.19 -33.68
N ALA A 419 -5.65 -4.24 -33.05
CA ALA A 419 -6.88 -4.48 -32.31
C ALA A 419 -7.89 -5.27 -33.15
N SER A 420 -8.43 -6.33 -32.54
CA SER A 420 -9.42 -7.19 -33.14
C SER A 420 -10.68 -7.18 -32.27
N GLU A 421 -11.84 -7.44 -32.87
CA GLU A 421 -13.08 -7.51 -32.09
C GLU A 421 -13.09 -8.75 -31.18
N GLY A 422 -13.28 -8.51 -29.89
CA GLY A 422 -13.32 -9.55 -28.85
C GLY A 422 -13.94 -9.02 -27.55
N GLU A 423 -13.17 -8.97 -26.46
CA GLU A 423 -13.56 -8.27 -25.23
C GLU A 423 -13.73 -6.77 -25.48
N HIS A 424 -12.97 -6.26 -26.44
CA HIS A 424 -13.05 -4.88 -26.90
C HIS A 424 -13.61 -4.79 -28.31
N THR A 425 -14.49 -3.81 -28.53
CA THR A 425 -15.10 -3.54 -29.84
C THR A 425 -14.49 -2.34 -30.53
N ARG A 426 -13.75 -1.51 -29.79
CA ARG A 426 -13.19 -0.28 -30.32
C ARG A 426 -12.00 0.20 -29.53
N ILE A 427 -10.98 0.66 -30.25
CA ILE A 427 -9.83 1.35 -29.69
C ILE A 427 -9.81 2.80 -30.17
N GLU A 428 -9.72 3.73 -29.23
CA GLU A 428 -9.51 5.15 -29.46
C GLU A 428 -8.30 5.63 -28.67
N GLY A 429 -7.96 6.91 -28.81
CA GLY A 429 -6.99 7.49 -27.92
C GLY A 429 -7.15 9.00 -27.81
N ILE A 430 -6.66 9.49 -26.69
CA ILE A 430 -6.59 10.91 -26.38
C ILE A 430 -5.17 11.27 -25.96
N SER A 431 -4.82 12.55 -26.01
CA SER A 431 -3.50 12.98 -25.52
C SER A 431 -3.33 12.65 -24.03
N PHE A 432 -2.30 11.89 -23.67
CA PHE A 432 -1.99 11.55 -22.29
C PHE A 432 -1.39 12.76 -21.57
N THR A 433 -2.25 13.70 -21.19
CA THR A 433 -1.90 14.97 -20.53
C THR A 433 -2.90 15.26 -19.42
N PRO A 434 -2.53 16.03 -18.37
CA PRO A 434 -3.48 16.40 -17.32
C PRO A 434 -4.72 17.12 -17.88
N GLN A 435 -4.54 17.96 -18.90
CA GLN A 435 -5.63 18.73 -19.51
C GLN A 435 -6.70 17.84 -20.15
N ALA A 436 -6.30 16.77 -20.82
CA ALA A 436 -7.24 15.86 -21.48
C ALA A 436 -7.75 14.76 -20.52
N CYS A 437 -6.91 14.28 -19.61
CA CYS A 437 -7.22 13.12 -18.76
C CYS A 437 -7.93 13.48 -17.44
N LEU A 438 -7.69 14.65 -16.84
CA LEU A 438 -8.39 15.03 -15.60
C LEU A 438 -9.91 15.16 -15.77
N PRO A 439 -10.46 15.69 -16.89
CA PRO A 439 -11.90 15.67 -17.14
C PRO A 439 -12.50 14.27 -17.15
N LEU A 440 -11.80 13.29 -17.75
CA LEU A 440 -12.20 11.88 -17.76
C LEU A 440 -12.27 11.32 -16.34
N ILE A 441 -11.25 11.60 -15.52
CA ILE A 441 -11.23 11.16 -14.12
C ILE A 441 -12.32 11.86 -13.32
N ARG A 442 -12.59 13.15 -13.56
CA ARG A 442 -13.62 13.93 -12.87
C ARG A 442 -15.01 13.41 -13.15
N HIS A 443 -15.36 13.34 -14.43
CA HIS A 443 -16.71 13.04 -14.88
C HIS A 443 -16.98 11.54 -14.93
N GLY A 444 -15.95 10.72 -15.11
CA GLY A 444 -16.09 9.27 -15.24
C GLY A 444 -16.78 8.87 -16.54
N TRP A 445 -16.63 9.65 -17.61
CA TRP A 445 -17.29 9.46 -18.90
C TRP A 445 -16.35 9.82 -20.04
N TYR A 446 -16.47 9.10 -21.16
CA TYR A 446 -15.79 9.42 -22.40
C TYR A 446 -16.80 9.48 -23.55
N GLU A 447 -16.64 10.48 -24.41
CA GLU A 447 -17.36 10.65 -25.66
C GLU A 447 -16.35 10.57 -26.80
N SER A 448 -16.55 9.63 -27.72
CA SER A 448 -15.72 9.48 -28.91
C SER A 448 -15.75 10.73 -29.78
N ASP A 449 -14.72 10.97 -30.60
CA ASP A 449 -14.65 12.09 -31.54
C ASP A 449 -15.86 12.18 -32.49
N THR A 450 -16.41 11.03 -32.89
CA THR A 450 -17.61 10.96 -33.76
C THR A 450 -18.91 11.28 -33.03
N LYS A 451 -18.86 11.38 -31.69
CA LYS A 451 -20.00 11.50 -30.76
C LYS A 451 -21.04 10.38 -30.85
N ILE A 452 -20.72 9.30 -31.55
CA ILE A 452 -21.58 8.13 -31.67
C ILE A 452 -21.49 7.27 -30.40
N TYR A 453 -20.33 7.27 -29.73
CA TYR A 453 -20.07 6.41 -28.58
C TYR A 453 -19.75 7.24 -27.35
N SER A 454 -20.77 7.46 -26.53
CA SER A 454 -20.66 8.13 -25.24
C SER A 454 -21.08 7.15 -24.14
N ALA A 455 -20.17 6.83 -23.22
CA ALA A 455 -20.41 5.87 -22.15
C ALA A 455 -19.55 6.18 -20.90
N PRO A 456 -19.94 5.64 -19.73
CA PRO A 456 -19.13 5.74 -18.51
C PRO A 456 -17.75 5.07 -18.68
N LEU A 457 -16.81 5.53 -17.86
CA LEU A 457 -15.56 4.83 -17.60
C LEU A 457 -15.74 3.82 -16.47
N VAL A 458 -15.05 2.68 -16.59
CA VAL A 458 -14.93 1.73 -15.47
C VAL A 458 -14.22 2.43 -14.29
N PRO A 459 -14.73 2.32 -13.05
CA PRO A 459 -14.12 2.96 -11.88
C PRO A 459 -12.63 2.65 -11.69
N ALA A 460 -12.23 1.38 -11.84
CA ALA A 460 -10.83 0.97 -11.72
C ALA A 460 -9.92 1.71 -12.70
N SER A 461 -10.38 1.97 -13.93
CA SER A 461 -9.66 2.76 -14.92
C SER A 461 -9.46 4.22 -14.49
N ARG A 462 -10.41 4.83 -13.76
CA ARG A 462 -10.28 6.21 -13.28
C ARG A 462 -9.17 6.32 -12.22
N ALA A 463 -9.14 5.39 -11.27
CA ALA A 463 -8.08 5.33 -10.25
C ALA A 463 -6.71 5.07 -10.88
N ALA A 464 -6.63 4.10 -11.80
CA ALA A 464 -5.40 3.77 -12.52
C ALA A 464 -4.88 4.94 -13.36
N LEU A 465 -5.78 5.65 -14.06
CA LEU A 465 -5.43 6.82 -14.87
C LEU A 465 -4.92 7.97 -14.01
N LEU A 466 -5.53 8.24 -12.85
CA LEU A 466 -5.05 9.26 -11.92
C LEU A 466 -3.64 8.95 -11.42
N MET A 467 -3.40 7.70 -10.99
CA MET A 467 -2.06 7.28 -10.54
C MET A 467 -1.03 7.38 -11.67
N SER A 468 -1.43 7.04 -12.89
CA SER A 468 -0.57 7.15 -14.08
C SER A 468 -0.21 8.61 -14.39
N LEU A 469 -1.15 9.54 -14.25
CA LEU A 469 -0.85 10.97 -14.37
C LEU A 469 0.11 11.44 -13.28
N MET A 470 -0.08 11.01 -12.02
CA MET A 470 0.84 11.36 -10.92
C MET A 470 2.25 10.82 -11.16
N SER A 471 2.37 9.62 -11.72
CA SER A 471 3.65 9.02 -12.12
C SER A 471 4.32 9.80 -13.25
N GLY A 472 3.55 10.15 -14.30
CA GLY A 472 4.09 10.79 -15.49
C GLY A 472 4.39 12.29 -15.35
N TYR A 473 3.61 13.01 -14.54
CA TYR A 473 3.66 14.47 -14.42
C TYR A 473 4.05 14.97 -13.02
N GLY A 474 4.16 14.05 -12.05
CA GLY A 474 4.47 14.36 -10.66
C GLY A 474 3.22 14.57 -9.82
N TYR A 475 3.24 14.00 -8.62
CA TYR A 475 2.15 14.07 -7.65
C TYR A 475 1.69 15.52 -7.39
N ASP A 476 2.61 16.41 -7.04
CA ASP A 476 2.26 17.79 -6.67
C ASP A 476 1.66 18.60 -7.82
N ASP A 477 2.09 18.38 -9.07
CA ASP A 477 1.51 19.06 -10.24
C ASP A 477 0.05 18.62 -10.44
N ILE A 478 -0.20 17.32 -10.43
CA ILE A 478 -1.57 16.78 -10.57
C ILE A 478 -2.46 17.26 -9.44
N VAL A 479 -2.00 17.16 -8.18
CA VAL A 479 -2.76 17.61 -7.01
C VAL A 479 -3.07 19.11 -7.06
N ASN A 480 -2.16 19.93 -7.61
CA ASN A 480 -2.39 21.36 -7.79
C ASN A 480 -3.37 21.71 -8.91
N ARG A 481 -3.52 20.86 -9.92
CA ARG A 481 -4.52 21.02 -10.99
C ARG A 481 -5.92 20.60 -10.56
N ILE A 482 -6.00 19.70 -9.57
CA ILE A 482 -7.23 19.30 -8.88
C ILE A 482 -7.52 20.34 -7.79
N LYS A 483 -8.02 21.51 -8.19
CA LYS A 483 -8.42 22.62 -7.32
C LYS A 483 -9.89 22.95 -7.45
#